data_AF-A0AA86VMK1-F1
#
_entry.id   AF-A0AA86VMK1-F1
#
_cell.length_a   1.000
_cell.length_b   1.000
_cell.length_c   1.000
_cell.angle_alpha   90.00
_cell.angle_beta   90.00
_cell.angle_gamma   90.00
#
_symmetry.space_group_name_H-M   'P 1'
#
loop_
_entity.id
_entity.type
_entity.pdbx_description
1 polymer ?
#
loop_
_entity_poly.entity_id
_entity_poly.type
_entity_poly.pdbx_seq_one_letter_code
_entity_poly.pdbx_strand_id
1 'polypeptide(L)'
;MSDLNYLMCKAIDNPGLTPSSSLRTALISVFEDPVFDDSAEMHKEIGLEDYVGCASAHGVGPSIAIFDTIRNGKLDCACIYPSPLHSREQIQGLVNHMKRILVEGCTGENQQIEPRA
;
A
#
# COMPACT_ATOMS: atom_id res chain seq x y z
N MET A 1 -9.38 -11.81 23.65
CA MET A 1 -9.07 -11.39 22.26
C MET A 1 -10.26 -11.50 21.31
N SER A 2 -11.24 -12.39 21.55
CA SER A 2 -12.50 -12.47 20.81
C SER A 2 -13.31 -11.16 20.82
N ASP A 3 -13.36 -10.47 21.96
CA ASP A 3 -14.25 -9.32 22.15
C ASP A 3 -13.75 -8.08 21.39
N LEU A 4 -12.43 -7.95 21.26
CA LEU A 4 -11.81 -6.90 20.43
C LEU A 4 -12.12 -7.14 18.95
N ASN A 5 -12.00 -8.39 18.47
CA ASN A 5 -12.36 -8.73 17.11
C ASN A 5 -13.85 -8.49 16.83
N TYR A 6 -14.74 -8.84 17.76
CA TYR A 6 -16.17 -8.58 17.64
C TYR A 6 -16.48 -7.08 17.56
N LEU A 7 -15.87 -6.26 18.42
CA LEU A 7 -16.06 -4.80 18.40
C LEU A 7 -15.54 -4.18 17.10
N MET A 8 -14.41 -4.67 16.59
CA MET A 8 -13.85 -4.23 15.30
C MET A 8 -14.77 -4.60 14.13
N CYS A 9 -15.31 -5.81 14.11
CA CYS A 9 -16.32 -6.21 13.12
C CYS A 9 -17.56 -5.31 13.19
N LYS A 10 -18.05 -4.97 14.40
CA LYS A 10 -19.19 -4.05 14.54
C LYS A 10 -18.89 -2.64 14.06
N ALA A 11 -17.67 -2.15 14.25
CA ALA A 11 -17.24 -0.87 13.71
C ALA A 11 -17.11 -0.89 12.18
N ILE A 12 -16.66 -2.01 11.60
CA ILE A 12 -16.61 -2.23 10.13
C ILE A 12 -18.03 -2.25 9.54
N ASP A 13 -18.95 -2.99 10.18
CA ASP A 13 -20.34 -3.12 9.72
C ASP A 13 -21.13 -1.80 9.88
N ASN A 14 -20.73 -0.95 10.82
CA ASN A 14 -21.45 0.28 11.19
C ASN A 14 -20.48 1.46 11.34
N PRO A 15 -19.79 1.89 10.28
CA PRO A 15 -18.72 2.89 10.38
C PRO A 15 -19.23 4.20 10.98
N GLY A 16 -20.47 4.59 10.67
CA GLY A 16 -21.16 5.78 11.19
C GLY A 16 -21.43 5.81 12.70
N LEU A 17 -21.22 4.70 13.42
CA LEU A 17 -21.36 4.65 14.88
C LEU A 17 -20.07 5.04 15.62
N THR A 18 -18.97 5.25 14.90
CA THR A 18 -17.76 5.85 15.46
C THR A 18 -17.86 7.38 15.42
N PRO A 19 -17.34 8.13 16.41
CA PRO A 19 -17.44 9.59 16.45
C PRO A 19 -16.91 10.32 15.20
N SER A 20 -16.04 9.67 14.42
CA SER A 20 -15.45 10.20 13.18
C SER A 20 -15.86 9.43 11.93
N SER A 21 -16.85 8.54 12.02
CA SER A 21 -17.19 7.56 10.98
C SER A 21 -15.98 6.76 10.44
N SER A 22 -14.91 6.69 11.23
CA SER A 22 -13.64 6.05 10.90
C SER A 22 -12.94 5.49 12.14
N LEU A 23 -12.38 4.29 12.04
CA LEU A 23 -11.49 3.68 13.04
C LEU A 23 -10.12 3.43 12.40
N ARG A 24 -9.14 4.26 12.79
CA ARG A 24 -7.75 4.11 12.32
C ARG A 24 -7.03 3.08 13.18
N THR A 25 -6.73 1.92 12.62
CA THR A 25 -6.14 0.78 13.33
C THR A 25 -4.61 0.86 13.38
N ALA A 26 -4.01 1.53 12.41
CA ALA A 26 -2.58 1.77 12.27
C ALA A 26 -2.31 3.12 11.59
N LEU A 27 -1.10 3.66 11.75
CA LEU A 27 -0.67 4.83 10.99
C LEU A 27 -0.40 4.46 9.53
N ILE A 28 0.38 3.40 9.29
CA ILE A 28 0.72 2.86 7.96
C ILE A 28 0.49 1.35 7.98
N SER A 29 -0.07 0.81 6.90
CA SER A 29 -0.03 -0.64 6.63
C SER A 29 0.56 -0.92 5.25
N VAL A 30 1.33 -2.00 5.20
CA VAL A 30 1.95 -2.60 4.01
C VAL A 30 1.64 -4.10 4.03
N PHE A 31 1.68 -4.76 2.88
CA PHE A 31 1.52 -6.21 2.81
C PHE A 31 2.90 -6.86 2.98
N GLU A 32 2.94 -8.01 3.68
CA GLU A 32 4.18 -8.76 3.87
C GLU A 32 4.57 -9.51 2.58
N ASP A 33 3.58 -10.15 1.96
CA ASP A 33 3.78 -10.92 0.75
C ASP A 33 3.61 -10.04 -0.50
N PRO A 34 4.60 -9.99 -1.39
CA PRO A 34 4.49 -9.25 -2.64
C PRO A 34 3.45 -9.90 -3.56
N VAL A 35 2.60 -9.07 -4.16
CA VAL A 35 1.63 -9.53 -5.17
C VAL A 35 2.29 -9.44 -6.54
N PHE A 36 2.25 -10.53 -7.31
CA PHE A 36 2.70 -10.56 -8.71
C PHE A 36 1.50 -10.57 -9.64
N ASP A 37 1.50 -9.68 -10.63
CA ASP A 37 0.50 -9.64 -11.69
C ASP A 37 1.15 -9.95 -13.04
N ASP A 38 0.91 -11.17 -13.51
CA ASP A 38 1.36 -11.71 -14.80
C ASP A 38 0.24 -11.70 -15.86
N SER A 39 -0.86 -10.98 -15.63
CA SER A 39 -2.05 -10.99 -16.50
C SER A 39 -1.99 -10.00 -17.66
N ALA A 40 -0.79 -9.51 -18.01
CA ALA A 40 -0.57 -8.49 -19.03
C ALA A 40 -1.13 -8.86 -20.42
N GLU A 41 -1.03 -10.13 -20.84
CA GLU A 41 -1.60 -10.57 -22.12
C GLU A 41 -3.14 -10.54 -22.10
N MET A 42 -3.75 -10.94 -20.98
CA MET A 42 -5.21 -10.87 -20.80
C MET A 42 -5.68 -9.41 -20.82
N HIS A 43 -4.96 -8.50 -20.15
CA HIS A 43 -5.28 -7.07 -20.16
C HIS A 43 -5.31 -6.49 -21.58
N LYS A 44 -4.38 -6.90 -22.44
CA LYS A 44 -4.39 -6.49 -23.87
C LYS A 44 -5.61 -7.03 -24.62
N GLU A 45 -5.98 -8.29 -24.39
CA GLU A 45 -7.12 -8.93 -25.05
C GLU A 45 -8.44 -8.20 -24.74
N ILE A 46 -8.61 -7.78 -23.48
CA ILE A 46 -9.83 -7.06 -23.03
C ILE A 46 -9.76 -5.55 -23.25
N GLY A 47 -8.65 -5.02 -23.76
CA GLY A 47 -8.43 -3.57 -23.95
C GLY A 47 -8.30 -2.77 -22.65
N LEU A 48 -7.83 -3.39 -21.55
CA LEU A 48 -7.57 -2.69 -20.29
C LEU A 48 -6.29 -1.86 -20.39
N GLU A 49 -6.43 -0.54 -20.30
CA GLU A 49 -5.30 0.39 -20.43
C GLU A 49 -4.60 0.67 -19.08
N ASP A 50 -5.37 0.85 -18.00
CA ASP A 50 -4.83 1.15 -16.67
C ASP A 50 -5.81 0.75 -15.55
N TYR A 51 -5.27 0.43 -14.37
CA TYR A 51 -6.04 0.13 -13.17
C TYR A 51 -5.22 0.34 -11.89
N VAL A 52 -5.93 0.63 -10.80
CA VAL A 52 -5.33 0.75 -9.46
C VAL A 52 -5.90 -0.36 -8.58
N GLY A 53 -5.04 -1.27 -8.13
CA GLY A 53 -5.38 -2.28 -7.14
C GLY A 53 -5.39 -1.69 -5.74
N CYS A 54 -6.49 -1.83 -5.01
CA CYS A 54 -6.55 -1.50 -3.60
C CYS A 54 -7.63 -2.29 -2.84
N ALA A 55 -7.38 -2.55 -1.56
CA ALA A 55 -8.42 -3.01 -0.66
C ALA A 55 -9.13 -1.80 -0.06
N SER A 56 -10.43 -1.65 -0.33
CA SER A 56 -11.25 -0.67 0.35
C SER A 56 -11.77 -1.26 1.65
N ALA A 57 -11.35 -0.69 2.78
CA ALA A 57 -11.99 -0.95 4.06
C ALA A 57 -12.76 0.32 4.45
N HIS A 58 -14.06 0.34 4.15
CA HIS A 58 -14.91 1.50 4.42
C HIS A 58 -14.92 1.79 5.93
N GLY A 59 -14.35 2.93 6.32
CA GLY A 59 -14.43 3.44 7.69
C GLY A 59 -13.64 2.68 8.76
N VAL A 60 -12.90 1.61 8.44
CA VAL A 60 -11.99 0.95 9.41
C VAL A 60 -10.75 0.48 8.68
N GLY A 61 -9.57 0.96 9.06
CA GLY A 61 -8.34 0.61 8.36
C GLY A 61 -7.16 1.48 8.77
N PRO A 62 -6.01 1.36 8.09
CA PRO A 62 -4.88 2.24 8.37
C PRO A 62 -5.19 3.68 7.94
N SER A 63 -4.45 4.63 8.53
CA SER A 63 -4.45 6.02 8.08
C SER A 63 -3.79 6.17 6.70
N ILE A 64 -2.79 5.35 6.40
CA ILE A 64 -2.12 5.30 5.10
C ILE A 64 -1.97 3.83 4.71
N ALA A 65 -2.47 3.45 3.55
CA ALA A 65 -2.28 2.11 2.99
C ALA A 65 -1.37 2.19 1.77
N ILE A 66 -0.36 1.32 1.73
CA ILE A 66 0.46 1.09 0.55
C ILE A 66 0.10 -0.29 0.00
N PHE A 67 -0.33 -0.33 -1.25
CA PHE A 67 -0.59 -1.57 -1.98
C PHE A 67 0.47 -1.70 -3.06
N ASP A 68 1.44 -2.57 -2.84
CA ASP A 68 2.47 -2.90 -3.80
C ASP A 68 2.05 -4.09 -4.69
N THR A 69 2.48 -4.04 -5.94
CA THR A 69 2.30 -5.12 -6.91
C THR A 69 3.48 -5.09 -7.87
N ILE A 70 4.03 -6.27 -8.18
CA ILE A 70 5.02 -6.42 -9.25
C ILE A 70 4.27 -6.69 -10.54
N ARG A 71 4.29 -5.72 -11.46
CA ARG A 71 3.68 -5.80 -12.79
C ARG A 71 4.75 -5.78 -13.85
N ASN A 72 4.85 -6.83 -14.67
CA ASN A 72 5.86 -6.93 -15.73
C ASN A 72 7.30 -6.65 -15.23
N GLY A 73 7.65 -7.21 -14.05
CA GLY A 73 8.96 -7.02 -13.43
C GLY A 73 9.21 -5.62 -12.84
N LYS A 74 8.18 -4.77 -12.72
CA LYS A 74 8.28 -3.42 -12.15
C LYS A 74 7.42 -3.29 -10.91
N LEU A 75 7.92 -2.58 -9.90
CA LEU A 75 7.18 -2.22 -8.72
C LEU A 75 6.14 -1.14 -9.06
N ASP A 76 4.86 -1.47 -8.90
CA ASP A 76 3.73 -0.56 -8.88
C ASP A 76 3.25 -0.40 -7.43
N CYS A 77 3.00 0.82 -6.97
CA CYS A 77 2.55 1.09 -5.62
C CYS A 77 1.40 2.10 -5.60
N ALA A 78 0.24 1.69 -5.10
CA ALA A 78 -0.86 2.60 -4.78
C ALA A 78 -0.75 3.10 -3.34
N CYS A 79 -0.73 4.42 -3.14
CA CYS A 79 -0.76 5.04 -1.81
C CYS A 79 -2.13 5.67 -1.57
N ILE A 80 -2.88 5.10 -0.63
CA ILE A 80 -4.23 5.55 -0.27
C ILE A 80 -4.20 6.18 1.12
N TYR A 81 -4.79 7.35 1.24
CA TYR A 81 -4.87 8.12 2.48
C TYR A 81 -6.14 8.97 2.50
N PRO A 82 -6.73 9.22 3.69
CA PRO A 82 -7.88 10.10 3.84
C PRO A 82 -7.46 11.57 3.75
N SER A 83 -8.03 12.30 2.80
CA SER A 83 -8.01 13.76 2.77
C SER A 83 -9.23 14.31 3.54
N PRO A 84 -9.11 15.39 4.34
CA PRO A 84 -7.94 16.27 4.50
C PRO A 84 -7.01 15.87 5.65
N LEU A 85 -7.16 14.67 6.24
CA LEU A 85 -6.34 14.24 7.39
C LEU A 85 -4.84 14.24 7.04
N HIS A 86 -4.49 13.84 5.82
CA HIS A 86 -3.17 14.05 5.25
C HIS A 86 -3.27 14.95 4.01
N SER A 87 -2.37 15.92 3.91
CA SER A 87 -2.24 16.76 2.72
C SER A 87 -1.50 16.03 1.61
N ARG A 88 -1.72 16.47 0.35
CA ARG A 88 -1.00 15.93 -0.80
C ARG A 88 0.50 16.13 -0.66
N GLU A 89 0.93 17.28 -0.16
CA GLU A 89 2.34 17.64 0.02
C GLU A 89 3.01 16.75 1.07
N GLN A 90 2.33 16.48 2.18
CA GLN A 90 2.81 15.57 3.22
C GLN A 90 3.03 14.16 2.67
N ILE A 91 2.03 13.63 1.95
CA ILE A 91 2.12 12.29 1.37
C ILE A 91 3.15 12.23 0.24
N GLN A 92 3.27 13.28 -0.57
CA GLN A 92 4.32 13.35 -1.60
C GLN A 92 5.72 13.30 -0.99
N GLY A 93 5.94 14.00 0.12
CA GLY A 93 7.19 13.94 0.88
C GLY A 93 7.51 12.52 1.37
N LEU A 94 6.52 11.83 1.95
CA LEU A 94 6.64 10.43 2.39
C LEU A 94 7.01 9.50 1.23
N VAL A 95 6.28 9.56 0.11
CA VAL A 95 6.51 8.71 -1.06
C VAL A 95 7.88 8.99 -1.69
N ASN A 96 8.31 10.25 -1.76
CA ASN A 96 9.63 10.60 -2.29
C ASN A 96 10.76 10.04 -1.40
N HIS A 97 10.58 10.10 -0.08
CA HIS A 97 11.55 9.53 0.85
C HIS A 97 11.63 8.00 0.72
N MET A 98 10.49 7.32 0.61
CA MET A 98 10.42 5.88 0.37
C MET A 98 11.13 5.49 -0.94
N LYS A 99 10.85 6.18 -2.04
CA LYS A 99 11.51 5.97 -3.34
C LYS A 99 13.03 6.10 -3.23
N ARG A 100 13.52 7.12 -2.51
CA ARG A 100 14.96 7.33 -2.31
C ARG A 100 15.60 6.11 -1.62
N ILE A 101 15.03 5.62 -0.53
CA ILE A 101 15.54 4.44 0.19
C ILE A 101 15.59 3.22 -0.73
N LEU A 102 14.53 2.98 -1.51
CA LEU A 102 14.48 1.84 -2.44
C LEU A 102 15.57 1.93 -3.52
N VAL A 103 15.77 3.11 -4.10
CA VAL A 103 16.81 3.32 -5.13
C VAL A 103 18.21 3.18 -4.54
N GLU A 104 18.46 3.77 -3.37
CA GLU A 104 19.76 3.66 -2.68
C GLU A 104 20.08 2.21 -2.31
N GLY A 105 19.11 1.45 -1.82
CA GLY A 105 19.26 0.02 -1.51
C GLY A 105 19.72 -0.82 -2.70
N CYS A 106 19.19 -0.56 -3.90
CA CYS A 106 19.61 -1.25 -5.12
C CYS A 106 21.06 -0.93 -5.54
N THR A 107 21.60 0.22 -5.14
CA THR A 107 22.97 0.63 -5.52
C THR A 107 24.06 0.05 -4.62
N GLY A 108 23.71 -0.36 -3.39
CA GLY A 108 24.67 -0.90 -2.41
C GLY A 108 25.14 -2.33 -2.68
N GLU A 109 24.34 -3.16 -3.36
CA GLU A 109 24.67 -4.56 -3.63
C GLU A 109 25.69 -4.75 -4.78
N ASN A 110 25.91 -3.72 -5.60
CA ASN A 110 26.83 -3.79 -6.74
C ASN A 110 28.32 -3.54 -6.36
N GLN A 111 28.66 -3.40 -5.08
CA GLN A 111 30.03 -3.11 -4.61
C GLN A 111 30.74 -4.28 -3.91
N GLN A 112 30.18 -5.50 -3.89
CA GLN A 112 30.74 -6.64 -3.14
C GLN A 112 31.16 -7.88 -3.97
N ILE A 113 31.46 -7.71 -5.27
CA ILE A 113 32.06 -8.78 -6.09
C ILE A 113 33.45 -8.36 -6.57
N GLU A 114 34.43 -8.37 -5.68
CA GLU A 114 35.86 -8.46 -6.04
C GLU A 114 36.35 -9.83 -5.54
N PRO A 115 36.85 -10.72 -6.42
CA PRO A 115 37.38 -12.00 -6.00
C PRO A 115 38.69 -11.75 -5.24
N ARG A 116 38.72 -12.11 -3.95
CA ARG A 116 39.99 -12.18 -3.21
C ARG A 116 40.84 -13.30 -3.83
N ALA A 117 41.98 -12.92 -4.40
CA ALA A 117 43.07 -13.80 -4.81
C ALA A 117 43.68 -14.56 -3.62
#